data_AF-S6BGY7-F1
#
_entry.id   AF-S6BGY7-F1
#
_cell.length_a   1.000
_cell.length_b   1.000
_cell.length_c   1.000
_cell.angle_alpha   90.00
_cell.angle_beta   90.00
_cell.angle_gamma   90.00
#
_symmetry.space_group_name_H-M   'P 1'
#
loop_
_entity.id
_entity.type
_entity.pdbx_description
1 polymer ?
#
loop_
_entity_poly.entity_id
_entity_poly.type
_entity_poly.pdbx_seq_one_letter_code
_entity_poly.pdbx_strand_id
1 'polypeptide(L)'
;MLMFHFTKRELESLFVHRFSRSTMPIRNLFINCFHYWILCAVGIGYFVFHPRYTEIILLWRYEKIVLIILFFYFQFMTLMTHLTLRNLRPKGTRVRGIPNNWGFQYVSCANYFWELLIWVVVALFTNTISSYIFVFAVGAILSQWAMSKHRKYIKEFSHYDRRRRALIPFIY
;
A
#
# COMPACT_ATOMS: atom_id res chain seq x y z
N MET A 1 -5.46 1.05 -14.23
CA MET A 1 -5.09 0.64 -12.84
C MET A 1 -4.12 1.63 -12.20
N LEU A 2 -2.91 1.84 -12.76
CA LEU A 2 -1.90 2.74 -12.19
C LEU A 2 -2.42 4.17 -11.96
N MET A 3 -2.96 4.82 -12.99
CA MET A 3 -3.52 6.18 -12.87
C MET A 3 -4.57 6.26 -11.77
N PHE A 4 -5.52 5.32 -11.74
CA PHE A 4 -6.54 5.27 -10.71
C PHE A 4 -5.94 5.18 -9.30
N HIS A 5 -4.96 4.30 -9.08
CA HIS A 5 -4.29 4.17 -7.79
C HIS A 5 -3.65 5.50 -7.36
N PHE A 6 -2.87 6.14 -8.24
CA PHE A 6 -2.20 7.39 -7.91
C PHE A 6 -3.17 8.54 -7.70
N THR A 7 -4.16 8.74 -8.59
CA THR A 7 -5.18 9.77 -8.42
C THR A 7 -5.92 9.60 -7.09
N LYS A 8 -6.34 8.37 -6.77
CA LYS A 8 -7.00 8.07 -5.49
C LYS A 8 -6.09 8.36 -4.30
N ARG A 9 -4.80 8.02 -4.38
CA ARG A 9 -3.83 8.30 -3.32
C ARG A 9 -3.59 9.79 -3.11
N GLU A 10 -3.53 10.58 -4.19
CA GLU A 10 -3.42 12.05 -4.10
C GLU A 10 -4.68 12.65 -3.46
N LEU A 11 -5.87 12.22 -3.88
CA LEU A 11 -7.14 12.64 -3.28
C LEU A 11 -7.22 12.25 -1.79
N GLU A 12 -6.78 11.05 -1.41
CA GLU A 12 -6.74 10.64 0.00
C GLU A 12 -5.77 11.49 0.82
N SER A 13 -4.62 11.84 0.24
CA SER A 13 -3.62 12.67 0.90
C SER A 13 -4.14 14.10 1.13
N LEU A 14 -4.89 14.65 0.18
CA LEU A 14 -5.50 15.98 0.26
C LEU A 14 -6.73 16.04 1.19
N PHE A 15 -7.63 15.05 1.10
CA PHE A 15 -8.96 15.15 1.71
C PHE A 15 -9.17 14.23 2.93
N VAL A 16 -8.38 13.16 3.08
CA VAL A 16 -8.59 12.14 4.11
C VAL A 16 -7.50 12.17 5.18
N HIS A 17 -6.23 12.28 4.80
CA HIS A 17 -5.12 12.15 5.74
C HIS A 17 -5.03 13.33 6.70
N ARG A 18 -4.81 13.01 7.98
CA ARG A 18 -4.46 13.98 9.03
C ARG A 18 -3.08 13.65 9.57
N PHE A 19 -2.07 14.31 9.03
CA PHE A 19 -0.67 14.07 9.38
C PHE A 19 -0.33 14.64 10.76
N SER A 20 0.40 13.87 11.57
CA SER A 20 0.85 14.32 12.91
C SER A 20 2.14 15.14 12.87
N ARG A 21 2.92 15.00 11.80
CA ARG A 21 4.10 15.82 11.49
C ARG A 21 3.85 16.44 10.12
N SER A 22 4.16 17.72 9.97
CA SER A 22 3.97 18.44 8.71
C SER A 22 4.90 17.96 7.61
N THR A 23 6.03 17.32 7.95
CA THR A 23 7.05 16.92 6.97
C THR A 23 7.53 15.48 7.16
N MET A 24 7.80 14.82 6.03
CA MET A 24 8.57 13.57 5.99
C MET A 24 10.06 13.88 5.89
N PRO A 25 10.95 13.00 6.41
CA PRO A 25 12.39 13.15 6.21
C PRO A 25 12.74 13.18 4.72
N ILE A 26 13.60 14.12 4.29
CA ILE A 26 13.92 14.35 2.87
C ILE A 26 14.50 13.11 2.17
N ARG A 27 15.22 12.26 2.91
CA ARG A 27 15.72 10.97 2.40
C ARG A 27 14.59 10.06 1.90
N ASN A 28 13.45 10.04 2.60
CA ASN A 28 12.31 9.21 2.20
C ASN A 28 11.62 9.78 0.96
N LEU A 29 11.70 11.10 0.72
CA LEU A 29 11.21 11.71 -0.51
C LEU A 29 11.99 11.17 -1.72
N PHE A 30 13.33 11.20 -1.68
CA PHE A 30 14.15 10.67 -2.78
C PHE A 30 13.92 9.19 -3.02
N ILE A 31 13.82 8.38 -1.96
CA ILE A 31 13.54 6.94 -2.08
C ILE A 31 12.18 6.72 -2.75
N ASN A 32 11.13 7.45 -2.32
CA ASN A 32 9.80 7.34 -2.91
C ASN A 32 9.77 7.80 -4.38
N CYS A 33 10.40 8.95 -4.69
CA CYS A 33 10.45 9.47 -6.05
C CYS A 33 11.19 8.51 -6.98
N PHE A 34 12.39 8.05 -6.61
CA PHE A 34 13.13 7.07 -7.39
C PHE A 34 12.29 5.80 -7.63
N HIS A 35 11.69 5.28 -6.57
CA HIS A 35 10.91 4.06 -6.64
C HIS A 35 9.68 4.18 -7.57
N TYR A 36 8.90 5.25 -7.46
CA TYR A 36 7.71 5.42 -8.31
C TYR A 36 8.03 5.90 -9.73
N TRP A 37 9.02 6.77 -9.90
CA TRP A 37 9.32 7.34 -11.21
C TRP A 37 10.13 6.36 -12.07
N ILE A 38 11.14 5.71 -11.48
CA ILE A 38 12.03 4.85 -12.25
C ILE A 38 11.50 3.42 -12.29
N LEU A 39 11.19 2.80 -11.14
CA LEU A 39 10.78 1.39 -11.14
C LEU A 39 9.34 1.19 -11.64
N CYS A 40 8.42 2.09 -11.30
CA CYS A 40 7.03 2.01 -11.76
C CYS A 40 6.83 2.70 -13.12
N ALA A 41 7.02 4.03 -13.22
CA ALA A 41 6.68 4.75 -14.45
C ALA A 41 7.59 4.38 -15.63
N VAL A 42 8.92 4.42 -15.47
CA VAL A 42 9.84 4.02 -16.55
C VAL A 42 9.85 2.50 -16.71
N GLY A 43 10.02 1.74 -15.62
CA GLY A 43 10.15 0.28 -15.67
C GLY A 43 8.91 -0.41 -16.24
N ILE A 44 7.74 -0.23 -15.63
CA ILE A 44 6.49 -0.87 -16.10
C ILE A 44 6.00 -0.18 -17.37
N GLY A 45 6.08 1.15 -17.44
CA GLY A 45 5.64 1.92 -18.60
C GLY A 45 6.40 1.59 -19.88
N TYR A 46 7.71 1.32 -19.79
CA TYR A 46 8.51 0.88 -20.94
C TYR A 46 7.90 -0.35 -21.61
N PHE A 47 7.55 -1.40 -20.84
CA PHE A 47 6.96 -2.62 -21.39
C PHE A 47 5.53 -2.42 -21.89
N VAL A 48 4.71 -1.67 -21.15
CA VAL A 48 3.27 -1.50 -21.46
C VAL A 48 3.05 -0.59 -22.67
N PHE A 49 3.89 0.44 -22.86
CA PHE A 49 3.77 1.39 -23.98
C PHE A 49 4.69 1.06 -25.14
N HIS A 50 5.47 -0.02 -25.07
CA HIS A 50 6.36 -0.41 -26.16
C HIS A 50 5.56 -0.75 -27.43
N PRO A 51 5.96 -0.29 -28.63
CA PRO A 51 5.27 -0.63 -29.88
C PRO A 51 5.18 -2.13 -30.19
N ARG A 52 6.06 -2.93 -29.58
CA ARG A 52 6.06 -4.40 -29.67
C ARG A 52 5.39 -5.08 -28.48
N TYR A 53 4.52 -4.38 -27.75
CA TYR A 53 3.76 -4.97 -26.67
C TYR A 53 2.91 -6.13 -27.20
N THR A 54 3.16 -7.32 -26.66
CA THR A 54 2.31 -8.49 -26.86
C THR A 54 1.41 -8.65 -25.65
N GLU A 55 0.13 -8.88 -25.88
CA GLU A 55 -0.77 -9.20 -24.79
C GLU A 55 -0.29 -10.44 -24.03
N ILE A 56 -0.56 -10.46 -22.73
CA ILE A 56 -0.15 -11.56 -21.86
C ILE A 56 -1.05 -12.75 -22.20
N ILE A 57 -0.49 -13.71 -22.94
CA ILE A 57 -1.16 -14.95 -23.38
C ILE A 57 -1.46 -15.86 -22.18
N LEU A 58 -0.67 -15.75 -21.11
CA LEU A 58 -0.76 -16.60 -19.91
C LEU A 58 -2.00 -16.37 -19.04
N LEU A 59 -2.78 -15.29 -19.30
CA LEU A 59 -3.98 -15.00 -18.53
C LEU A 59 -5.24 -15.15 -19.39
N TRP A 60 -6.13 -16.06 -19.00
CA TRP A 60 -7.43 -16.21 -19.63
C TRP A 60 -8.31 -14.97 -19.37
N ARG A 61 -9.33 -14.75 -20.23
CA ARG A 61 -10.26 -13.61 -20.10
C ARG A 61 -10.87 -13.50 -18.70
N TYR A 62 -11.20 -14.62 -18.07
CA TYR A 62 -11.79 -14.67 -16.73
C TYR A 62 -10.80 -14.24 -15.63
N GLU A 63 -9.53 -14.64 -15.73
CA GLU A 63 -8.50 -14.28 -14.76
C GLU A 63 -8.23 -12.77 -14.76
N LYS A 64 -8.22 -12.15 -15.95
CA LYS A 64 -8.10 -10.68 -16.08
C LYS A 64 -9.25 -9.95 -15.38
N ILE A 65 -10.48 -10.45 -15.49
CA ILE A 65 -11.65 -9.88 -14.82
C ILE A 65 -11.52 -10.01 -13.29
N VAL A 66 -11.12 -11.18 -12.81
CA VAL A 66 -10.90 -11.43 -11.37
C VAL A 66 -9.84 -10.48 -10.81
N LEU A 67 -8.72 -10.29 -11.50
CA LEU A 67 -7.66 -9.36 -11.09
C LEU A 67 -8.16 -7.91 -11.04
N ILE A 68 -9.00 -7.48 -11.98
CA ILE A 68 -9.60 -6.14 -11.95
C ILE A 68 -10.53 -5.98 -10.74
N ILE A 69 -11.36 -6.99 -10.45
CA ILE A 69 -12.26 -6.97 -9.28
C ILE A 69 -11.43 -6.91 -7.98
N LEU A 70 -10.41 -7.74 -7.85
CA LEU A 70 -9.50 -7.73 -6.70
C LEU A 70 -8.78 -6.39 -6.53
N PHE A 71 -8.36 -5.77 -7.64
CA PHE A 71 -7.74 -4.45 -7.61
C PHE A 71 -8.69 -3.41 -6.97
N PHE A 72 -9.94 -3.32 -7.41
CA PHE A 72 -10.90 -2.37 -6.84
C PHE A 72 -11.27 -2.71 -5.39
N TYR A 73 -11.40 -4.00 -5.07
CA TYR A 73 -11.63 -4.44 -3.69
C TYR A 73 -10.49 -4.00 -2.76
N PHE A 74 -9.23 -4.23 -3.12
CA PHE A 74 -8.10 -3.81 -2.29
C PHE A 74 -7.95 -2.28 -2.20
N GLN A 75 -8.30 -1.55 -3.26
CA GLN A 75 -8.36 -0.08 -3.23
C GLN A 75 -9.39 0.43 -2.22
N PHE A 76 -10.58 -0.20 -2.21
CA PHE A 76 -11.62 0.08 -1.25
C PHE A 76 -11.17 -0.24 0.19
N MET A 77 -10.58 -1.42 0.41
CA MET A 77 -10.06 -1.79 1.74
C MET A 77 -8.98 -0.80 2.22
N THR A 78 -8.09 -0.37 1.34
CA THR A 78 -7.09 0.67 1.64
C THR A 78 -7.76 1.98 2.06
N LEU A 79 -8.80 2.43 1.34
CA LEU A 79 -9.56 3.63 1.69
C LEU A 79 -10.22 3.50 3.08
N MET A 80 -10.84 2.36 3.37
CA MET A 80 -11.46 2.11 4.67
C MET A 80 -10.45 2.13 5.82
N THR A 81 -9.23 1.63 5.59
CA THR A 81 -8.15 1.76 6.59
C THR A 81 -7.72 3.21 6.80
N HIS A 82 -7.64 4.02 5.73
CA HIS A 82 -7.31 5.45 5.84
C HIS A 82 -8.40 6.24 6.56
N LEU A 83 -9.68 5.95 6.31
CA LEU A 83 -10.80 6.55 7.04
C LEU A 83 -10.77 6.18 8.53
N THR A 84 -10.50 4.91 8.84
CA THR A 84 -10.32 4.45 10.23
C THR A 84 -9.19 5.22 10.91
N LEU A 85 -8.02 5.32 10.27
CA LEU A 85 -6.87 6.05 10.81
C LEU A 85 -7.15 7.55 10.99
N ARG A 86 -7.93 8.16 10.09
CA ARG A 86 -8.39 9.55 10.20
C ARG A 86 -9.29 9.73 11.42
N ASN A 87 -10.24 8.81 11.64
CA ASN A 87 -11.22 8.93 12.72
C ASN A 87 -10.59 8.75 14.11
N LEU A 88 -9.48 8.02 14.22
CA LEU A 88 -8.70 7.94 15.46
C LEU A 88 -8.02 9.26 15.85
N ARG A 89 -8.03 10.26 14.97
CA ARG A 89 -7.47 11.60 15.24
C ARG A 89 -8.56 12.67 15.11
N PRO A 90 -9.29 12.98 16.19
CA PRO A 90 -10.16 14.15 16.25
C PRO A 90 -9.41 15.43 15.84
N LYS A 91 -10.11 16.41 15.25
CA LYS A 91 -9.49 17.67 14.83
C LYS A 91 -8.89 18.37 16.07
N GLY A 92 -7.64 18.82 15.97
CA GLY A 92 -6.97 19.59 17.03
C GLY A 92 -6.30 18.76 18.13
N THR A 93 -6.42 17.42 18.13
CA THR A 93 -5.78 16.58 19.15
C THR A 93 -4.60 15.78 18.60
N ARG A 94 -3.61 15.50 19.46
CA ARG A 94 -2.47 14.61 19.15
C ARG A 94 -2.66 13.17 19.66
N VAL A 95 -3.86 12.87 20.18
CA VAL A 95 -4.18 11.57 20.75
C VAL A 95 -4.06 10.50 19.67
N ARG A 96 -3.36 9.42 20.00
CA ARG A 96 -3.24 8.23 19.15
C ARG A 96 -4.11 7.14 19.74
N GLY A 97 -4.90 6.50 18.89
CA GLY A 97 -5.68 5.32 19.25
C GLY A 97 -5.16 4.08 18.51
N ILE A 98 -5.60 2.92 18.99
CA ILE A 98 -5.34 1.63 18.33
C ILE A 98 -6.43 1.43 17.26
N PRO A 99 -6.06 1.29 15.97
CA PRO A 99 -7.04 1.03 14.92
C PRO A 99 -7.61 -0.39 15.05
N ASN A 100 -8.91 -0.52 14.75
CA ASN A 100 -9.63 -1.79 14.69
C ASN A 100 -10.38 -1.89 13.35
N ASN A 101 -10.77 -3.12 12.98
CA ASN A 101 -11.47 -3.45 11.72
C ASN A 101 -10.64 -3.28 10.45
N TRP A 102 -11.18 -3.67 9.29
CA TRP A 102 -10.57 -3.49 7.96
C TRP A 102 -9.15 -4.07 7.80
N GLY A 103 -8.86 -5.16 8.52
CA GLY A 103 -7.55 -5.82 8.55
C GLY A 103 -6.69 -5.48 9.77
N PHE A 104 -7.01 -4.43 10.52
CA PHE A 104 -6.25 -4.06 11.72
C PHE A 104 -6.33 -5.09 12.86
N GLN A 105 -7.31 -6.00 12.80
CA GLN A 105 -7.43 -7.12 13.73
C GLN A 105 -6.33 -8.17 13.56
N TYR A 106 -5.74 -8.27 12.37
CA TYR A 106 -4.68 -9.24 12.07
C TYR A 106 -3.30 -8.58 12.02
N VAL A 107 -3.22 -7.36 11.49
CA VAL A 107 -1.96 -6.67 11.24
C VAL A 107 -1.99 -5.23 11.74
N SER A 108 -0.84 -4.75 12.17
CA SER A 108 -0.68 -3.43 12.77
C SER A 108 -0.77 -2.33 11.72
N CYS A 109 -0.30 -2.62 10.50
CA CYS A 109 -0.31 -1.69 9.37
C CYS A 109 -1.18 -2.25 8.23
N ALA A 110 -2.49 -2.38 8.47
CA ALA A 110 -3.43 -2.89 7.48
C ALA A 110 -3.43 -2.09 6.17
N ASN A 111 -3.21 -0.77 6.24
CA ASN A 111 -3.09 0.07 5.06
C ASN A 111 -1.91 -0.36 4.16
N TYR A 112 -0.76 -0.73 4.74
CA TYR A 112 0.40 -1.21 3.99
C TYR A 112 0.18 -2.61 3.42
N PHE A 113 -0.55 -3.46 4.15
CA PHE A 113 -0.91 -4.79 3.68
C PHE A 113 -1.78 -4.72 2.41
N TRP A 114 -2.87 -3.95 2.45
CA TRP A 114 -3.74 -3.78 1.29
C TRP A 114 -3.02 -3.10 0.12
N GLU A 115 -2.15 -2.13 0.40
CA GLU A 115 -1.32 -1.49 -0.62
C GLU A 115 -0.38 -2.50 -1.31
N LEU A 116 0.26 -3.39 -0.55
CA LEU A 116 1.10 -4.44 -1.11
C LEU A 116 0.30 -5.39 -2.03
N LEU A 117 -0.92 -5.77 -1.62
CA LEU A 117 -1.80 -6.63 -2.44
C LEU A 117 -2.25 -5.93 -3.73
N ILE A 118 -2.50 -4.62 -3.70
CA ILE A 118 -2.76 -3.84 -4.93
C ILE A 118 -1.60 -3.98 -5.91
N TRP A 119 -0.36 -3.85 -5.42
CA TRP A 119 0.81 -3.93 -6.27
C TRP A 119 1.06 -5.36 -6.79
N VAL A 120 0.79 -6.39 -5.98
CA VAL A 120 0.80 -7.79 -6.44
C VAL A 120 -0.19 -8.00 -7.58
N VAL A 121 -1.43 -7.48 -7.46
CA VAL A 121 -2.44 -7.58 -8.52
C VAL A 121 -1.98 -6.85 -9.78
N VAL A 122 -1.39 -5.66 -9.64
CA VAL A 122 -0.82 -4.92 -10.79
C VAL A 122 0.27 -5.74 -11.46
N ALA A 123 1.20 -6.35 -10.70
CA ALA A 123 2.28 -7.13 -11.28
C ALA A 123 1.80 -8.40 -11.97
N LEU A 124 0.81 -9.11 -11.40
CA LEU A 124 0.17 -10.24 -12.06
C LEU A 124 -0.54 -9.80 -13.35
N PHE A 125 -1.23 -8.65 -13.32
CA PHE A 125 -1.95 -8.11 -14.47
C PHE A 125 -1.02 -7.64 -15.59
N THR A 126 0.13 -7.02 -15.27
CA THR A 126 1.11 -6.57 -16.26
C THR A 126 2.09 -7.66 -16.66
N ASN A 127 2.28 -8.68 -15.82
CA ASN A 127 3.17 -9.83 -16.03
C ASN A 127 4.53 -9.47 -16.64
N THR A 128 5.20 -8.46 -16.07
CA THR A 128 6.54 -8.03 -16.51
C THR A 128 7.53 -8.20 -15.38
N ILE A 129 8.78 -8.54 -15.72
CA ILE A 129 9.84 -8.67 -14.72
C ILE A 129 10.02 -7.38 -13.90
N SER A 130 9.89 -6.22 -14.55
CA SER A 130 9.94 -4.92 -13.89
C SER A 130 8.84 -4.74 -12.85
N SER A 131 7.62 -5.22 -13.12
CA SER A 131 6.52 -5.14 -12.15
C SER A 131 6.75 -6.01 -10.92
N TYR A 132 7.34 -7.21 -11.08
CA TYR A 132 7.69 -8.07 -9.95
C TYR A 132 8.86 -7.50 -9.12
N ILE A 133 9.89 -6.95 -9.78
CA ILE A 133 10.98 -6.23 -9.10
C ILE A 133 10.43 -5.05 -8.30
N PHE A 134 9.50 -4.30 -8.90
CA PHE A 134 8.83 -3.19 -8.25
C PHE A 134 8.06 -3.65 -7.00
N VAL A 135 7.23 -4.69 -7.08
CA VAL A 135 6.49 -5.24 -5.93
C VAL A 135 7.43 -5.68 -4.82
N PHE A 136 8.53 -6.36 -5.16
CA PHE A 136 9.53 -6.79 -4.18
C PHE A 136 10.14 -5.58 -3.45
N ALA A 137 10.52 -4.54 -4.20
CA ALA A 137 11.05 -3.31 -3.62
C ALA A 137 10.03 -2.58 -2.73
N VAL A 138 8.76 -2.46 -3.16
CA VAL A 138 7.67 -1.92 -2.32
C VAL A 138 7.55 -2.73 -1.04
N GLY A 139 7.47 -4.06 -1.17
CA GLY A 139 7.28 -4.98 -0.06
C GLY A 139 8.37 -4.86 0.99
N ALA A 140 9.64 -4.76 0.57
CA ALA A 140 10.77 -4.57 1.47
C ALA A 140 10.67 -3.24 2.25
N ILE A 141 10.37 -2.14 1.56
CA ILE A 141 10.24 -0.81 2.17
C ILE A 141 9.07 -0.78 3.17
N LEU A 142 7.89 -1.26 2.74
CA LEU A 142 6.71 -1.31 3.59
C LEU A 142 6.90 -2.22 4.80
N SER A 143 7.60 -3.35 4.66
CA SER A 143 7.90 -4.27 5.77
C SER A 143 8.75 -3.60 6.85
N GLN A 144 9.81 -2.88 6.46
CA GLN A 144 10.64 -2.15 7.41
C GLN A 144 9.85 -1.08 8.15
N TRP A 145 9.01 -0.32 7.45
CA TRP A 145 8.16 0.70 8.05
C TRP A 145 7.09 0.12 8.96
N ALA A 146 6.48 -1.00 8.56
CA ALA A 146 5.48 -1.71 9.33
C ALA A 146 6.06 -2.22 10.65
N MET A 147 7.25 -2.82 10.63
CA MET A 147 7.92 -3.27 11.86
C MET A 147 8.25 -2.12 12.81
N SER A 148 8.75 -1.01 12.28
CA SER A 148 9.02 0.18 13.09
C SER A 148 7.75 0.70 13.77
N LYS A 149 6.63 0.74 13.05
CA LYS A 149 5.32 1.12 13.61
C LYS A 149 4.80 0.11 14.62
N HIS A 150 4.87 -1.19 14.33
CA HIS A 150 4.41 -2.25 15.22
C HIS A 150 5.15 -2.21 16.57
N ARG A 151 6.48 -2.08 16.56
CA ARG A 151 7.28 -1.94 17.78
C ARG A 151 6.91 -0.70 18.58
N LYS A 152 6.56 0.41 17.92
CA LYS A 152 6.08 1.63 18.59
C LYS A 152 4.72 1.39 19.23
N TYR A 153 3.79 0.74 18.55
CA TYR A 153 2.47 0.41 19.12
C TYR A 153 2.58 -0.46 20.39
N ILE A 154 3.43 -1.50 20.38
CA ILE A 154 3.64 -2.35 21.55
C ILE A 154 4.21 -1.57 22.75
N LYS A 155 5.10 -0.60 22.49
CA LYS A 155 5.71 0.22 23.54
C LYS A 155 4.78 1.31 24.06
N GLU A 156 3.99 1.91 23.16
CA GLU A 156 3.12 3.06 23.46
C GLU A 156 1.82 2.63 24.15
N PHE A 157 1.28 1.47 23.80
CA PHE A 157 -0.01 1.00 24.30
C PHE A 157 0.14 -0.28 25.12
N SER A 158 -0.06 -0.18 26.43
CA SER A 158 -0.02 -1.33 27.35
C SER A 158 -1.10 -2.39 27.03
N HIS A 159 -2.23 -1.97 26.46
CA HIS A 159 -3.37 -2.83 26.10
C HIS A 159 -3.34 -3.27 24.63
N TYR A 160 -2.19 -3.16 23.95
CA TYR A 160 -2.05 -3.56 22.55
C TYR A 160 -2.10 -5.09 22.40
N ASP A 161 -2.90 -5.58 21.45
CA ASP A 161 -2.95 -6.99 21.12
C ASP A 161 -1.65 -7.45 20.44
N ARG A 162 -0.82 -8.18 21.19
CA ARG A 162 0.47 -8.73 20.75
C ARG A 162 0.32 -9.87 19.75
N ARG A 163 -0.88 -10.40 19.51
CA ARG A 163 -1.13 -11.41 18.47
C ARG A 163 -1.09 -10.80 17.08
N ARG A 164 -1.34 -9.49 16.96
CA ARG A 164 -1.23 -8.76 15.69
C ARG A 164 0.18 -8.85 15.14
N ARG A 165 0.28 -9.04 13.83
CA ARG A 165 1.53 -9.02 13.08
C ARG A 165 1.82 -7.64 12.53
N ALA A 166 3.00 -7.39 11.97
CA ALA A 166 3.37 -6.07 11.50
C ALA A 166 2.72 -5.73 10.16
N LEU A 167 2.80 -6.64 9.19
CA LEU A 167 2.38 -6.43 7.80
C LEU A 167 1.63 -7.63 7.19
N ILE A 168 2.13 -8.85 7.30
CA ILE A 168 1.54 -10.04 6.69
C ILE A 168 0.81 -10.84 7.78
N PRO A 169 -0.52 -11.06 7.64
CA PRO A 169 -1.27 -11.84 8.61
C PRO A 169 -0.61 -13.20 8.87
N PHE A 170 -0.53 -13.58 10.15
CA PHE A 170 -0.02 -14.87 10.63
C PHE A 170 1.48 -15.15 10.38
N ILE A 171 2.18 -14.37 9.56
CA ILE A 171 3.58 -14.58 9.22
C ILE A 171 4.48 -13.50 9.84
N TYR A 172 4.24 -12.22 9.53
CA TYR A 172 5.20 -11.13 9.76
C TYR A 172 4.54 -9.84 10.25
#